data_AF-M2S3N9-F1
#
_entry.id   AF-M2S3N9-F1
#
_cell.length_a   1.000
_cell.length_b   1.000
_cell.length_c   1.000
_cell.angle_alpha   90.00
_cell.angle_beta   90.00
_cell.angle_gamma   90.00
#
_symmetry.space_group_name_H-M   'P 1'
#
loop_
_entity.id
_entity.type
_entity.pdbx_description
1 polymer ?
#
loop_
_entity_poly.entity_id
_entity_poly.type
_entity_poly.pdbx_seq_one_letter_code
_entity_poly.pdbx_strand_id
1 'polypeptide(L)'
;MTDNNCAQYPTTCQNGSPPRIIAGSFSSSSQNIDDSYFTVDLPFQICVYGTCSTRVNPSSNGLITLGGYGVADVVNYNIPNYMSGAVLMAFWDDLFIAWGRQHYMDYSLCGDAGHHTVTFD
;
A
#
# COMPACT_ATOMS: atom_id res chain seq x y z
N MET A 1 -7.26 24.15 -20.85
CA MET A 1 -6.52 23.02 -20.27
C MET A 1 -7.30 22.60 -19.04
N THR A 2 -7.94 21.44 -19.08
CA THR A 2 -8.65 20.88 -17.92
C THR A 2 -7.68 19.98 -17.18
N ASP A 3 -7.07 20.51 -16.12
CA ASP A 3 -6.27 19.72 -15.18
C ASP A 3 -7.21 18.88 -14.32
N ASN A 4 -7.69 17.76 -14.86
CA ASN A 4 -8.45 16.73 -14.12
C ASN A 4 -7.52 15.61 -13.65
N ASN A 5 -6.39 15.95 -13.01
CA ASN A 5 -5.42 14.97 -12.49
C ASN A 5 -5.32 15.02 -10.95
N CYS A 6 -6.45 15.14 -10.26
CA CYS A 6 -6.56 14.47 -8.98
C CYS A 6 -6.67 12.98 -9.31
N ALA A 7 -5.65 12.20 -8.94
CA ALA A 7 -5.58 10.77 -9.22
C ALA A 7 -6.93 10.08 -8.95
N GLN A 8 -7.39 9.31 -9.94
CA GLN A 8 -8.62 8.53 -9.84
C GLN A 8 -8.35 7.35 -8.90
N TYR A 9 -8.54 7.56 -7.60
CA TYR A 9 -8.54 6.48 -6.62
C TYR A 9 -9.93 5.83 -6.58
N PRO A 10 -10.04 4.49 -6.68
CA PRO A 10 -8.94 3.52 -6.71
C PRO A 10 -8.35 3.31 -8.12
N THR A 11 -7.03 3.15 -8.25
CA THR A 11 -6.34 3.15 -9.55
C THR A 11 -6.67 1.89 -10.38
N THR A 12 -7.41 2.08 -11.47
CA THR A 12 -7.68 1.01 -12.46
C THR A 12 -6.58 0.99 -13.52
N CYS A 13 -6.12 -0.20 -13.90
CA CYS A 13 -5.12 -0.34 -14.95
C CYS A 13 -5.65 0.14 -16.31
N GLN A 14 -4.75 0.58 -17.21
CA GLN A 14 -5.14 1.01 -18.56
C GLN A 14 -5.89 -0.07 -19.37
N ASN A 15 -5.63 -1.35 -19.08
CA ASN A 15 -6.33 -2.49 -19.67
C ASN A 15 -7.69 -2.80 -19.00
N GLY A 16 -8.14 -1.97 -18.06
CA GLY A 16 -9.39 -2.13 -17.31
C GLY A 16 -9.30 -3.08 -16.12
N SER A 17 -8.13 -3.66 -15.81
CA SER A 17 -7.98 -4.53 -14.64
C SER A 17 -8.22 -3.74 -13.35
N PRO A 18 -9.10 -4.22 -12.45
CA PRO A 18 -9.46 -3.48 -11.26
C PRO A 18 -8.34 -3.53 -10.20
N PRO A 19 -8.29 -2.53 -9.31
CA PRO A 19 -7.48 -2.60 -8.10
C PRO A 19 -8.02 -3.68 -7.16
N ARG A 20 -7.13 -4.15 -6.28
CA ARG A 20 -7.40 -5.18 -5.29
C ARG A 20 -7.37 -4.58 -3.90
N ILE A 21 -8.47 -4.74 -3.19
CA ILE A 21 -8.56 -4.22 -1.83
C ILE A 21 -7.62 -5.02 -0.90
N ILE A 22 -6.86 -4.29 -0.10
CA ILE A 22 -6.04 -4.83 0.99
C ILE A 22 -6.86 -4.77 2.27
N ALA A 23 -7.44 -3.59 2.55
CA ALA A 23 -8.17 -3.29 3.76
C ALA A 23 -9.27 -2.26 3.46
N GLY A 24 -10.36 -2.29 4.25
CA GLY A 24 -11.48 -1.36 4.10
C GLY A 24 -12.42 -1.69 2.94
N SER A 25 -12.97 -0.66 2.30
CA SER A 25 -13.95 -0.81 1.23
C SER A 25 -13.98 0.40 0.29
N PHE A 26 -14.14 0.15 -1.01
CA PHE A 26 -14.39 1.20 -2.00
C PHE A 26 -15.73 1.91 -1.85
N SER A 27 -16.62 1.42 -0.98
CA SER A 27 -17.94 2.01 -0.74
C SER A 27 -18.22 2.28 0.74
N SER A 28 -18.09 1.26 1.59
CA SER A 28 -18.36 1.34 3.02
C SER A 28 -17.69 0.20 3.77
N SER A 29 -16.74 0.53 4.65
CA SER A 29 -15.97 -0.44 5.41
C SER A 29 -16.82 -1.15 6.45
N SER A 30 -16.65 -2.46 6.58
CA SER A 30 -17.37 -3.31 7.53
C SER A 30 -16.70 -3.45 8.89
N GLN A 31 -15.55 -2.79 9.09
CA GLN A 31 -14.71 -2.89 10.28
C GLN A 31 -13.93 -1.59 10.52
N ASN A 32 -13.46 -1.42 11.75
CA ASN A 32 -12.43 -0.44 12.09
C ASN A 32 -11.05 -1.09 11.93
N ILE A 33 -10.12 -0.43 11.25
CA ILE A 33 -8.74 -0.90 11.08
C ILE A 33 -7.81 0.25 11.42
N ASP A 34 -6.86 -0.05 12.29
CA ASP A 34 -5.88 0.88 12.84
C ASP A 34 -4.63 0.07 13.20
N ASP A 35 -3.46 0.70 13.19
CA ASP A 35 -2.17 0.10 13.57
C ASP A 35 -2.01 -1.34 13.04
N SER A 36 -2.28 -1.52 11.75
CA SER A 36 -2.36 -2.83 11.11
C SER A 36 -1.50 -2.88 9.87
N TYR A 37 -0.84 -4.02 9.64
CA TYR A 37 -0.18 -4.33 8.37
C TYR A 37 -0.81 -5.55 7.73
N PHE A 38 -0.69 -5.62 6.40
CA PHE A 38 -1.24 -6.71 5.61
C PHE A 38 -0.15 -7.27 4.71
N THR A 39 -0.17 -8.59 4.49
CA THR A 39 0.80 -9.23 3.59
C THR A 39 0.22 -9.34 2.19
N VAL A 40 0.93 -8.79 1.20
CA VAL A 40 0.62 -8.92 -0.22
C VAL A 40 1.73 -9.72 -0.90
N ASP A 41 1.37 -10.88 -1.47
CA ASP A 41 2.27 -11.65 -2.33
C ASP A 41 2.11 -11.19 -3.79
N LEU A 42 3.18 -10.63 -4.35
CA LEU A 42 3.27 -10.13 -5.71
C LEU A 42 3.73 -11.22 -6.69
N PRO A 43 3.28 -11.20 -7.95
CA PRO A 43 3.70 -12.17 -8.97
C PRO A 43 5.11 -11.90 -9.51
N PHE A 44 5.74 -10.79 -9.10
CA PHE A 44 7.11 -10.42 -9.45
C PHE A 44 7.81 -9.76 -8.25
N GLN A 45 9.13 -9.79 -8.28
CA GLN A 45 9.96 -9.21 -7.25
C GLN A 45 10.04 -7.70 -7.40
N ILE A 46 9.87 -6.96 -6.31
CA ILE A 46 10.22 -5.54 -6.22
C ILE A 46 11.47 -5.37 -5.36
N CYS A 47 12.27 -4.35 -5.65
CA CYS A 47 13.52 -4.07 -4.95
C CYS A 47 13.53 -2.65 -4.39
N VAL A 48 13.83 -2.51 -3.10
CA VAL A 48 13.98 -1.23 -2.40
C VAL A 48 15.33 -1.26 -1.68
N TYR A 49 16.20 -0.28 -1.95
CA TYR A 49 17.55 -0.18 -1.37
C TYR A 49 18.37 -1.48 -1.43
N GLY A 50 18.29 -2.23 -2.53
CA GLY A 50 19.02 -3.49 -2.74
C GLY A 50 18.41 -4.71 -2.03
N THR A 51 17.35 -4.53 -1.24
CA THR A 51 16.54 -5.63 -0.71
C THR A 51 15.41 -5.91 -1.67
N CYS A 52 15.23 -7.17 -2.04
CA CYS A 52 14.19 -7.55 -2.98
C CYS A 52 13.28 -8.63 -2.41
N SER A 53 11.99 -8.54 -2.71
CA SER A 53 11.02 -9.55 -2.32
C SER A 53 9.79 -9.55 -3.23
N THR A 54 9.14 -10.71 -3.34
CA THR A 54 7.76 -10.81 -3.84
C THR A 54 6.74 -10.56 -2.73
N ARG A 55 7.17 -10.54 -1.46
CA ARG A 55 6.31 -10.27 -0.32
C ARG A 55 6.45 -8.82 0.12
N VAL A 56 5.33 -8.13 0.22
CA VAL A 56 5.25 -6.73 0.60
C VAL A 56 4.25 -6.59 1.75
N ASN A 57 4.56 -5.72 2.71
CA ASN A 57 3.73 -5.52 3.89
C ASN A 57 3.33 -4.03 4.01
N PRO A 58 2.31 -3.56 3.26
CA PRO A 58 1.72 -2.24 3.48
C PRO A 58 1.00 -2.17 4.84
N SER A 59 1.06 -1.01 5.49
CA SER A 59 0.38 -0.74 6.75
C SER A 59 -0.57 0.45 6.67
N SER A 60 -1.52 0.52 7.60
CA SER A 60 -2.41 1.67 7.80
C SER A 60 -1.64 2.95 8.14
N ASN A 61 -0.40 2.85 8.63
CA ASN A 61 0.46 3.99 8.92
C ASN A 61 1.35 4.41 7.73
N GLY A 62 0.94 4.06 6.50
CA GLY A 62 1.60 4.49 5.25
C GLY A 62 3.00 3.92 5.03
N LEU A 63 3.35 2.84 5.73
CA LEU A 63 4.60 2.12 5.55
C LEU A 63 4.43 0.99 4.56
N ILE A 64 5.49 0.72 3.79
CA ILE A 64 5.60 -0.46 2.94
C ILE A 64 6.95 -1.11 3.19
N THR A 65 6.96 -2.30 3.79
CA THR A 65 8.17 -3.08 4.04
C THR A 65 8.23 -4.33 3.16
N LEU A 66 9.43 -4.90 2.99
CA LEU A 66 9.65 -6.09 2.15
C LEU A 66 9.96 -7.35 2.96
N GLY A 67 9.58 -8.50 2.41
CA GLY A 67 9.95 -9.82 2.93
C GLY A 67 9.20 -10.20 4.22
N GLY A 68 9.92 -10.82 5.15
CA GLY A 68 9.37 -11.30 6.42
C GLY A 68 9.20 -10.24 7.51
N TYR A 69 9.50 -8.98 7.21
CA TYR A 69 9.40 -7.87 8.15
C TYR A 69 8.14 -7.06 7.85
N GLY A 70 7.11 -7.17 8.69
CA GLY A 70 5.91 -6.33 8.68
C GLY A 70 5.89 -5.42 9.91
N VAL A 71 5.48 -4.17 9.74
CA VAL A 71 5.32 -3.20 10.83
C VAL A 71 3.98 -2.51 10.70
N ALA A 72 3.21 -2.58 11.78
CA ALA A 72 1.89 -1.97 11.89
C ALA A 72 1.98 -0.57 12.53
N ASP A 73 2.73 -0.48 13.62
CA ASP A 73 2.72 0.65 14.54
C ASP A 73 4.02 1.45 14.41
N VAL A 74 3.91 2.75 14.12
CA VAL A 74 5.02 3.68 14.18
C VAL A 74 4.59 4.96 14.86
N VAL A 75 4.99 5.11 16.11
CA VAL A 75 5.06 6.42 16.75
C VAL A 75 6.05 7.31 16.00
N ASN A 76 5.78 8.61 15.92
CA ASN A 76 6.72 9.57 15.33
C ASN A 76 8.05 9.57 16.10
N TYR A 77 9.16 9.23 15.42
CA TYR A 77 10.51 9.23 15.99
C TYR A 77 11.53 9.86 15.04
N ASN A 78 12.65 10.32 15.59
CA ASN A 78 13.76 10.83 14.80
C ASN A 78 14.40 9.69 14.01
N ILE A 79 14.64 9.90 12.71
CA ILE A 79 15.41 9.00 11.87
C ILE A 79 16.90 9.39 11.88
N PRO A 80 17.84 8.42 11.87
CA PRO A 80 17.61 6.97 11.77
C PRO A 80 17.20 6.33 13.11
N ASN A 81 16.20 5.44 13.07
CA ASN A 81 15.74 4.62 14.20
C ASN A 81 15.75 3.12 13.80
N TYR A 82 15.49 2.22 14.75
CA TYR A 82 15.52 0.75 14.66
C TYR A 82 14.53 0.09 13.67
N MET A 83 14.06 0.79 12.63
CA MET A 83 13.35 0.15 11.53
C MET A 83 14.31 -0.79 10.80
N SER A 84 14.16 -2.09 11.00
CA SER A 84 15.03 -3.06 10.36
C SER A 84 14.56 -3.35 8.94
N GLY A 85 15.43 -3.16 7.95
CA GLY A 85 15.16 -3.53 6.56
C GLY A 85 14.73 -2.37 5.65
N ALA A 86 14.41 -2.71 4.40
CA ALA A 86 13.96 -1.74 3.41
C ALA A 86 12.51 -1.34 3.66
N VAL A 87 12.26 -0.03 3.78
CA VAL A 87 10.94 0.55 4.01
C VAL A 87 10.73 1.76 3.10
N LEU A 88 9.53 1.87 2.55
CA LEU A 88 9.00 3.10 1.96
C LEU A 88 7.99 3.70 2.93
N MET A 89 8.02 5.02 3.09
CA MET A 89 7.10 5.78 3.94
C MET A 89 6.32 6.73 3.02
N ALA A 90 5.25 6.21 2.41
CA ALA A 90 4.51 6.94 1.38
C ALA A 90 3.75 8.13 1.98
N PHE A 91 3.15 7.91 3.14
CA PHE A 91 2.50 8.93 3.95
C PHE A 91 2.93 8.67 5.39
N TRP A 92 3.61 9.62 6.01
CA TRP A 92 4.05 9.50 7.40
C TRP A 92 2.90 9.93 8.33
N ASP A 93 1.74 9.33 8.15
CA ASP A 93 0.53 9.67 8.90
C ASP A 93 -0.38 8.45 9.06
N ASP A 94 -1.22 8.51 10.08
CA ASP A 94 -2.07 7.42 10.57
C ASP A 94 -3.40 7.36 9.79
N LEU A 95 -3.59 6.31 8.99
CA LEU A 95 -4.88 6.01 8.38
C LEU A 95 -5.74 5.14 9.31
N PHE A 96 -6.73 5.77 9.94
CA PHE A 96 -7.84 5.04 10.56
C PHE A 96 -8.95 4.71 9.53
N ILE A 97 -9.08 3.43 9.17
CA ILE A 97 -10.21 2.95 8.35
C ILE A 97 -11.41 2.76 9.26
N ALA A 98 -12.37 3.68 9.21
CA ALA A 98 -13.55 3.65 10.06
C ALA A 98 -14.70 2.83 9.45
N TRP A 99 -15.42 2.09 10.30
CA TRP A 99 -16.66 1.41 9.96
C TRP A 99 -17.67 2.38 9.35
N GLY A 100 -18.34 1.95 8.28
CA GLY A 100 -19.35 2.75 7.59
C GLY A 100 -18.79 3.89 6.73
N ARG A 101 -17.46 4.02 6.61
CA ARG A 101 -16.80 5.04 5.78
C ARG A 101 -16.16 4.43 4.53
N GLN A 102 -16.00 5.25 3.51
CA GLN A 102 -15.30 4.90 2.27
C GLN A 102 -13.79 5.14 2.43
N HIS A 103 -13.14 4.38 3.33
CA HIS A 103 -11.69 4.38 3.51
C HIS A 103 -11.16 2.99 3.14
N TYR A 104 -10.02 2.94 2.47
CA TYR A 104 -9.43 1.69 2.03
C TYR A 104 -7.92 1.83 1.85
N MET A 105 -7.27 0.68 1.81
CA MET A 105 -5.94 0.49 1.23
C MET A 105 -6.11 -0.49 0.08
N ASP A 106 -5.47 -0.23 -1.05
CA ASP A 106 -5.51 -1.12 -2.19
C ASP A 106 -4.15 -1.27 -2.89
N TYR A 107 -4.12 -2.14 -3.88
CA TYR A 107 -3.04 -2.16 -4.86
C TYR A 107 -3.55 -2.53 -6.24
N SER A 108 -2.89 -2.01 -7.27
CA SER A 108 -3.11 -2.39 -8.67
C SER A 108 -1.86 -3.07 -9.24
N LEU A 109 -2.08 -4.08 -10.08
CA LEU A 109 -1.04 -4.77 -10.84
C LEU A 109 -1.31 -4.56 -12.32
N CYS A 110 -0.57 -3.64 -12.94
CA CYS A 110 -0.78 -3.23 -14.31
C CYS A 110 0.38 -3.67 -15.21
N GLY A 111 0.10 -3.76 -16.51
CA GLY A 111 1.09 -4.11 -17.54
C GLY A 111 1.10 -5.59 -17.93
N ASP A 112 1.87 -5.89 -18.96
CA ASP A 112 1.93 -7.20 -19.62
C ASP A 112 3.09 -8.04 -19.10
N ALA A 113 3.11 -9.33 -19.46
CA ALA A 113 4.20 -10.23 -19.11
C ALA A 113 5.57 -9.63 -19.48
N GLY A 114 6.44 -9.45 -18.48
CA GLY A 114 7.76 -8.86 -18.64
C GLY A 114 7.83 -7.34 -18.43
N HIS A 115 6.71 -6.65 -18.28
CA HIS A 115 6.65 -5.24 -17.90
C HIS A 115 5.42 -4.98 -17.01
N HIS A 116 5.62 -5.14 -15.70
CA HIS A 116 4.59 -4.92 -14.70
C HIS A 116 4.91 -3.73 -13.80
N THR A 117 3.85 -3.04 -13.38
CA THR A 117 3.88 -2.01 -12.35
C THR A 117 2.96 -2.43 -11.23
N VAL A 118 3.42 -2.27 -9.98
CA VAL A 118 2.56 -2.31 -8.80
C VAL A 118 2.42 -0.90 -8.25
N THR A 119 1.19 -0.48 -7.98
CA THR A 119 0.88 0.78 -7.28
C THR A 119 0.10 0.41 -6.02
N PHE A 120 0.50 1.00 -4.90
CA PHE A 120 -0.23 0.92 -3.62
C PHE A 120 -0.85 2.29 -3.35
N ASP A 121 -2.14 2.30 -3.01
CA ASP A 121 -2.92 3.51 -2.72
C ASP A 121 -3.63 3.40 -1.35
#